data_AF-A0A924V792-F1
#
_entry.id   AF-A0A924V792-F1
#
_cell.length_a   1.000
_cell.length_b   1.000
_cell.length_c   1.000
_cell.angle_alpha   90.00
_cell.angle_beta   90.00
_cell.angle_gamma   90.00
#
_symmetry.space_group_name_H-M   'P 1'
#
loop_
_entity.id
_entity.type
_entity.pdbx_description
1 polymer ?
#
loop_
_entity_poly.entity_id
_entity_poly.type
_entity_poly.pdbx_seq_one_letter_code
_entity_poly.pdbx_strand_id
1 'polypeptide(L)'
;MFRILLFSFLFTTMTQAQTYFKLKVVDQFSMPVAHALTMIGMEKDIPFKDNLVATDAAGELVFPADWKSLEPVTIEAPGYIRQTLLNQNPNANLTVHLSRKALNPQIFVSGIITDLPVVNKDKLIDFSVVLTTFNQDDFVHINQNQFISPYADNLTLLGKTAPVFSNVSLPEQKENYIIPLTISKPTYTKFFAYPGNKKLISMSGQFPFKPVADDLKAGKSFFDVINYFEILGLGNLNLTITQNTPNANFSGMTVKLDDISTIKAPAINSEEQVLMLPMNAVANYFLPSGIKKLNSQESAQFNTIDHLQVSILAMVKKTPEFSSRNGQTRLSALFVKASDPTAGLYLPLMNDPTMLSLYPVSASTNTLNSPNGLYPTGTMATLSEINDTIYNQQVVSVIQPQWEIYSMYWEHQISLPKWPLDLTTSPKASVKIFETTYFAQGKAPVTTDIKSMLDQATHLTKSAVHLQY
;
A
#
# COMPACT_ATOMS: atom_id res chain seq x y z
N MET A 1 -6.20 68.31 -60.12
CA MET A 1 -5.33 67.12 -60.04
C MET A 1 -4.77 67.05 -58.62
N PHE A 2 -5.51 66.45 -57.66
CA PHE A 2 -5.01 66.12 -56.32
C PHE A 2 -5.81 64.92 -55.82
N ARG A 3 -5.18 63.75 -55.78
CA ARG A 3 -5.73 62.52 -55.17
C ARG A 3 -5.28 62.50 -53.71
N ILE A 4 -6.23 62.55 -52.78
CA ILE A 4 -5.98 62.30 -51.36
C ILE A 4 -6.16 60.79 -51.14
N LEU A 5 -5.06 60.12 -50.84
CA LEU A 5 -4.99 58.72 -50.42
C LEU A 5 -5.22 58.68 -48.91
N LEU A 6 -6.41 58.25 -48.48
CA LEU A 6 -6.71 58.03 -47.06
C LEU A 6 -6.25 56.62 -46.69
N PHE A 7 -5.08 56.52 -46.05
CA PHE A 7 -4.59 55.27 -45.48
C PHE A 7 -5.38 54.96 -44.19
N SER A 8 -6.18 53.90 -44.22
CA SER A 8 -6.84 53.37 -43.02
C SER A 8 -5.87 52.44 -42.28
N PHE A 9 -5.35 52.90 -41.14
CA PHE A 9 -4.61 52.04 -40.21
C PHE A 9 -5.62 51.17 -39.43
N LEU A 10 -5.73 49.89 -39.79
CA LEU A 10 -6.35 48.88 -38.93
C LEU A 10 -5.39 48.59 -37.77
N PHE A 11 -5.70 49.11 -36.58
CA PHE A 11 -5.12 48.62 -35.33
C PHE A 11 -5.78 47.29 -34.97
N THR A 12 -5.18 46.17 -35.36
CA THR A 12 -5.47 44.87 -34.75
C THR A 12 -4.87 44.86 -33.35
N THR A 13 -5.69 45.10 -32.32
CA THR A 13 -5.31 44.83 -30.94
C THR A 13 -5.14 43.32 -30.79
N MET A 14 -3.90 42.84 -30.73
CA MET A 14 -3.61 41.49 -30.27
C MET A 14 -3.95 41.42 -28.79
N THR A 15 -5.14 40.93 -28.45
CA THR A 15 -5.41 40.41 -27.10
C THR A 15 -4.51 39.20 -26.89
N GLN A 16 -3.42 39.38 -26.16
CA GLN A 16 -2.66 38.26 -25.60
C GLN A 16 -3.64 37.45 -24.75
N ALA A 17 -3.91 36.21 -25.15
CA ALA A 17 -4.60 35.26 -24.29
C ALA A 17 -3.74 35.10 -23.03
N GLN A 18 -4.23 35.61 -21.90
CA GLN A 18 -3.57 35.41 -20.62
C GLN A 18 -3.68 33.91 -20.30
N THR A 19 -2.56 33.20 -20.32
CA THR A 19 -2.52 31.78 -19.95
C THR A 19 -2.79 31.68 -18.45
N TYR A 20 -3.98 31.22 -18.09
CA TYR A 20 -4.31 30.90 -16.70
C TYR A 20 -4.00 29.43 -16.44
N PHE A 21 -3.15 29.17 -15.45
CA PHE A 21 -2.92 27.82 -14.95
C PHE A 21 -4.07 27.41 -14.05
N LYS A 22 -4.39 26.11 -14.10
CA LYS A 22 -5.54 25.54 -13.41
C LYS A 22 -5.13 24.35 -12.55
N LEU A 23 -5.86 24.19 -11.47
CA LEU A 23 -5.93 22.95 -10.71
C LEU A 23 -7.25 22.26 -10.97
N LYS A 24 -7.18 20.95 -11.15
CA LYS A 24 -8.32 20.06 -11.30
C LYS A 24 -8.27 18.99 -10.21
N VAL A 25 -9.33 18.92 -9.40
CA VAL A 25 -9.49 17.89 -8.38
C VAL A 25 -10.43 16.82 -8.91
N VAL A 26 -9.97 15.59 -8.90
CA VAL A 26 -10.74 14.43 -9.32
C VAL A 26 -10.66 13.32 -8.28
N ASP A 27 -11.63 12.41 -8.33
CA ASP A 27 -11.59 11.18 -7.55
C ASP A 27 -10.68 10.13 -8.22
N GLN A 28 -10.59 8.95 -7.61
CA GLN A 28 -9.79 7.85 -8.14
C GLN A 28 -10.29 7.30 -9.50
N PHE A 29 -11.50 7.66 -9.93
CA PHE A 29 -12.08 7.30 -11.22
C PHE A 29 -11.98 8.46 -12.23
N SER A 30 -11.19 9.49 -11.92
CA SER A 30 -11.04 10.71 -12.72
C SER A 30 -12.33 11.53 -12.85
N MET A 31 -13.30 11.34 -11.94
CA MET A 31 -14.52 12.14 -11.89
C MET A 31 -14.27 13.44 -11.12
N PRO A 32 -14.79 14.59 -11.56
CA PRO A 32 -14.65 15.86 -10.84
C PRO A 32 -15.10 15.81 -9.38
N VAL A 33 -14.31 16.43 -8.49
CA VAL A 33 -14.70 16.67 -7.09
C VAL A 33 -15.01 18.14 -6.89
N ALA A 34 -16.31 18.45 -6.86
CA ALA A 34 -16.81 19.81 -6.65
C ALA A 34 -16.67 20.26 -5.19
N HIS A 35 -16.52 21.58 -4.99
CA HIS A 35 -16.45 22.21 -3.67
C HIS A 35 -15.33 21.67 -2.76
N ALA A 36 -14.25 21.14 -3.34
CA ALA A 36 -13.06 20.77 -2.60
C ALA A 36 -12.35 22.03 -2.12
N LEU A 37 -12.13 22.15 -0.81
CA LEU A 37 -11.39 23.27 -0.23
C LEU A 37 -9.91 23.09 -0.52
N THR A 38 -9.28 24.11 -1.10
CA THR A 38 -7.89 24.12 -1.54
C THR A 38 -7.16 25.30 -0.91
N MET A 39 -6.11 25.03 -0.14
CA MET A 39 -5.23 26.03 0.47
C MET A 39 -3.87 26.02 -0.20
N ILE A 40 -3.39 27.19 -0.63
CA ILE A 40 -2.07 27.38 -1.23
C ILE A 40 -1.16 28.08 -0.20
N GLY A 41 -0.18 27.36 0.32
CA GLY A 41 0.72 27.84 1.38
C GLY A 41 0.56 27.09 2.70
N MET A 42 1.33 27.51 3.70
CA MET A 42 1.43 26.81 4.99
C MET A 42 0.33 27.16 5.98
N GLU A 43 -0.37 28.28 5.80
CA GLU A 43 -1.38 28.78 6.74
C GLU A 43 -2.38 29.66 5.99
N LYS A 44 -3.59 29.82 6.53
CA LYS A 44 -4.58 30.70 5.94
C LYS A 44 -4.03 32.14 5.85
N ASP A 45 -4.25 32.77 4.70
CA ASP A 45 -3.80 34.12 4.35
C ASP A 45 -2.27 34.28 4.30
N ILE A 46 -1.52 33.17 4.24
CA ILE A 46 -0.06 33.12 4.14
C ILE A 46 0.34 32.10 3.06
N PRO A 47 1.05 32.51 1.98
CA PRO A 47 1.82 33.75 1.85
C PRO A 47 1.06 34.95 1.25
N PHE A 48 -0.20 34.77 0.85
CA PHE A 48 -1.07 35.84 0.33
C PHE A 48 -2.50 35.68 0.86
N LYS A 49 -3.28 36.76 0.81
CA LYS A 49 -4.67 36.78 1.28
C LYS A 49 -5.58 35.91 0.40
N ASP A 50 -6.62 35.34 1.00
CA ASP A 50 -7.62 34.53 0.27
C ASP A 50 -6.99 33.31 -0.43
N ASN A 51 -5.93 32.75 0.15
CA ASN A 51 -5.25 31.55 -0.34
C ASN A 51 -6.03 30.25 -0.11
N LEU A 52 -7.23 30.32 0.47
CA LEU A 52 -8.14 29.21 0.68
C LEU A 52 -9.38 29.40 -0.20
N VAL A 53 -9.53 28.52 -1.19
CA VAL A 53 -10.52 28.62 -2.26
C VAL A 53 -11.18 27.27 -2.51
N ALA A 54 -12.41 27.25 -2.99
CA ALA A 54 -13.12 26.02 -3.30
C ALA A 54 -13.13 25.75 -4.81
N THR A 55 -13.07 24.47 -5.21
CA THR A 55 -13.32 24.09 -6.61
C THR A 55 -14.76 24.34 -7.02
N ASP A 56 -14.97 24.58 -8.31
CA ASP A 56 -16.29 24.71 -8.92
C ASP A 56 -16.97 23.34 -9.15
N ALA A 57 -18.12 23.33 -9.84
CA ALA A 57 -18.86 22.11 -10.16
C ALA A 57 -18.11 21.14 -11.10
N ALA A 58 -17.13 21.63 -11.86
CA ALA A 58 -16.26 20.83 -12.72
C ALA A 58 -14.99 20.35 -11.98
N GLY A 59 -14.90 20.61 -10.67
CA GLY A 59 -13.72 20.29 -9.86
C GLY A 59 -12.51 21.15 -10.23
N GLU A 60 -12.72 22.30 -10.89
CA GLU A 60 -11.65 23.18 -11.34
C GLU A 60 -11.50 24.40 -10.42
N LEU A 61 -10.27 24.91 -10.39
CA LEU A 61 -9.90 26.17 -9.76
C LEU A 61 -8.86 26.85 -10.65
N VAL A 62 -9.06 28.14 -10.94
CA VAL A 62 -8.02 28.98 -11.54
C VAL A 62 -7.09 29.46 -10.45
N PHE A 63 -5.78 29.35 -10.66
CA PHE A 63 -4.82 29.80 -9.66
C PHE A 63 -4.94 31.30 -9.36
N PRO A 64 -4.96 31.69 -8.07
CA PRO A 64 -4.93 33.09 -7.69
C PRO A 64 -3.70 33.78 -8.27
N ALA A 65 -3.89 34.98 -8.81
CA ALA A 65 -2.79 35.75 -9.41
C ALA A 65 -1.67 36.06 -8.41
N ASP A 66 -1.98 36.08 -7.10
CA ASP A 66 -1.03 36.37 -6.03
C ASP A 66 -0.12 35.19 -5.66
N TRP A 67 -0.36 34.00 -6.22
CA TRP A 67 0.55 32.86 -6.04
C TRP A 67 1.78 33.02 -6.93
N LYS A 68 2.94 33.34 -6.32
CA LYS A 68 4.19 33.68 -7.04
C LYS A 68 5.37 32.73 -6.79
N SER A 69 5.35 31.95 -5.72
CA SER A 69 6.45 31.08 -5.26
C SER A 69 6.05 29.61 -5.29
N LEU A 70 7.02 28.70 -5.13
CA LEU A 70 6.71 27.30 -4.86
C LEU A 70 6.02 27.20 -3.50
N GLU A 71 4.82 26.64 -3.47
CA GLU A 71 4.02 26.51 -2.24
C GLU A 71 3.44 25.10 -2.13
N PRO A 72 3.18 24.60 -0.90
CA PRO A 72 2.35 23.43 -0.74
C PRO A 72 0.89 23.75 -1.11
N VAL A 73 0.23 22.79 -1.76
CA VAL A 73 -1.20 22.86 -2.08
C VAL A 73 -1.92 21.78 -1.29
N THR A 74 -2.77 22.18 -0.36
CA THR A 74 -3.54 21.26 0.49
C THR A 74 -5.00 21.24 0.07
N ILE A 75 -5.56 20.07 -0.16
CA ILE A 75 -6.94 19.87 -0.61
C ILE A 75 -7.69 18.98 0.37
N GLU A 76 -8.90 19.39 0.73
CA GLU A 76 -9.84 18.64 1.54
C GLU A 76 -11.22 18.60 0.87
N ALA A 77 -11.82 17.41 0.84
CA ALA A 77 -13.19 17.23 0.40
C ALA A 77 -13.91 16.17 1.26
N PRO A 78 -15.21 16.31 1.51
CA PRO A 78 -15.99 15.30 2.24
C PRO A 78 -15.89 13.91 1.59
N GLY A 79 -15.62 12.88 2.41
CA GLY A 79 -15.47 11.50 1.94
C GLY A 79 -14.07 11.14 1.41
N TYR A 80 -13.15 12.10 1.34
CA TYR A 80 -11.78 11.91 0.86
C TYR A 80 -10.74 12.17 1.96
N ILE A 81 -9.57 11.56 1.81
CA ILE A 81 -8.39 11.83 2.64
C ILE A 81 -7.86 13.20 2.26
N ARG A 82 -7.46 14.01 3.26
CA ARG A 82 -6.85 15.31 2.99
C ARG A 82 -5.50 15.08 2.31
N GLN A 83 -5.20 15.81 1.24
CA GLN A 83 -3.94 15.66 0.51
C GLN A 83 -3.17 16.97 0.47
N THR A 84 -1.85 16.91 0.70
CA THR A 84 -0.94 18.03 0.48
C THR A 84 0.10 17.67 -0.57
N LEU A 85 0.22 18.46 -1.62
CA LEU A 85 1.29 18.35 -2.59
C LEU A 85 2.32 19.44 -2.27
N LEU A 86 3.55 19.06 -1.97
CA LEU A 86 4.64 19.98 -1.61
C LEU A 86 5.25 20.60 -2.86
N ASN A 87 5.83 21.80 -2.72
CA ASN A 87 6.64 22.45 -3.75
C ASN A 87 5.94 22.62 -5.12
N GLN A 88 4.65 22.96 -5.13
CA GLN A 88 3.89 23.13 -6.37
C GLN A 88 4.21 24.46 -7.04
N ASN A 89 4.25 24.45 -8.37
CA ASN A 89 4.59 25.62 -9.18
C ASN A 89 3.32 26.35 -9.64
N PRO A 90 3.20 27.68 -9.42
CA PRO A 90 2.06 28.46 -9.89
C PRO A 90 1.94 28.50 -11.42
N ASN A 91 2.99 28.10 -12.15
CA ASN A 91 3.07 28.15 -13.61
C ASN A 91 2.90 26.79 -14.29
N ALA A 92 2.21 25.84 -13.66
CA ALA A 92 1.93 24.53 -14.23
C ALA A 92 0.49 24.09 -13.93
N ASN A 93 -0.18 23.47 -14.90
CA ASN A 93 -1.48 22.86 -14.62
C ASN A 93 -1.28 21.68 -13.68
N LEU A 94 -2.19 21.53 -12.71
CA LEU A 94 -2.15 20.48 -11.72
C LEU A 94 -3.42 19.65 -11.77
N THR A 95 -3.29 18.32 -11.77
CA THR A 95 -4.42 17.41 -11.54
C THR A 95 -4.14 16.62 -10.27
N VAL A 96 -5.06 16.68 -9.31
CA VAL A 96 -4.95 15.95 -8.04
C VAL A 96 -6.03 14.89 -7.96
N HIS A 97 -5.60 13.65 -7.70
CA HIS A 97 -6.48 12.50 -7.52
C HIS A 97 -6.65 12.21 -6.03
N LEU A 98 -7.81 12.55 -5.48
CA LEU A 98 -8.08 12.35 -4.06
C LEU A 98 -8.35 10.87 -3.74
N SER A 99 -7.68 10.36 -2.73
CA SER A 99 -7.94 9.05 -2.13
C SER A 99 -9.21 9.09 -1.28
N ARG A 100 -10.05 8.05 -1.34
CA ARG A 100 -11.26 7.96 -0.48
C ARG A 100 -10.89 7.62 0.96
N LYS A 101 -11.69 8.10 1.92
CA LYS A 101 -11.58 7.63 3.30
C LYS A 101 -12.01 6.16 3.40
N ALA A 102 -11.23 5.38 4.14
CA ALA A 102 -11.55 3.99 4.45
C ALA A 102 -12.86 3.88 5.25
N LEU A 103 -13.62 2.82 5.00
CA LEU A 103 -14.77 2.45 5.80
C LEU A 103 -14.36 2.03 7.20
N ASN A 104 -15.12 2.49 8.19
CA ASN A 104 -15.02 2.07 9.58
C ASN A 104 -16.43 1.86 10.15
N PRO A 105 -16.86 0.61 10.45
CA PRO A 105 -16.11 -0.63 10.33
C PRO A 105 -15.83 -1.04 8.88
N GLN A 106 -14.80 -1.87 8.67
CA GLN A 106 -14.48 -2.45 7.37
C GLN A 106 -15.53 -3.48 6.95
N ILE A 107 -15.71 -3.65 5.64
CA ILE A 107 -16.59 -4.69 5.07
C ILE A 107 -15.82 -6.02 5.04
N PHE A 108 -16.45 -7.14 5.35
CA PHE A 108 -15.84 -8.47 5.21
C PHE A 108 -16.43 -9.31 4.09
N VAL A 109 -15.62 -10.20 3.55
CA VAL A 109 -16.04 -11.34 2.72
C VAL A 109 -15.56 -12.61 3.40
N SER A 110 -16.47 -13.57 3.58
CA SER A 110 -16.14 -14.87 4.18
C SER A 110 -16.78 -16.02 3.40
N GLY A 111 -16.16 -17.19 3.45
CA GLY A 111 -16.60 -18.37 2.73
C GLY A 111 -15.68 -19.56 2.97
N ILE A 112 -15.92 -20.66 2.28
CA ILE A 112 -15.04 -21.84 2.27
C ILE A 112 -14.31 -21.96 0.93
N ILE A 113 -13.09 -22.51 0.97
CA ILE A 113 -12.36 -22.90 -0.22
C ILE A 113 -12.64 -24.37 -0.53
N THR A 114 -13.17 -24.66 -1.72
CA THR A 114 -13.48 -26.03 -2.18
C THR A 114 -12.36 -26.62 -3.02
N ASP A 115 -12.44 -27.91 -3.32
CA ASP A 115 -11.53 -28.63 -4.24
C ASP A 115 -10.05 -28.65 -3.82
N LEU A 116 -9.78 -28.50 -2.53
CA LEU A 116 -8.46 -28.80 -1.97
C LEU A 116 -8.28 -30.33 -1.91
N PRO A 117 -7.09 -30.86 -2.26
CA PRO A 117 -6.86 -32.31 -2.40
C PRO A 117 -6.63 -33.01 -1.05
N VAL A 118 -7.56 -32.83 -0.10
CA VAL A 118 -7.42 -33.29 1.29
C VAL A 118 -7.26 -34.81 1.40
N VAL A 119 -6.14 -35.25 1.99
CA VAL A 119 -5.89 -36.66 2.30
C VAL A 119 -5.59 -36.81 3.79
N ASN A 120 -6.38 -37.64 4.49
CA ASN A 120 -6.16 -37.88 5.91
C ASN A 120 -4.94 -38.79 6.17
N LYS A 121 -4.12 -38.41 7.14
CA LYS A 121 -2.97 -39.17 7.67
C LYS A 121 -1.80 -39.31 6.71
N ASP A 122 -1.67 -38.42 5.74
CA ASP A 122 -0.53 -38.37 4.82
C ASP A 122 0.65 -37.56 5.38
N LYS A 123 0.50 -36.97 6.58
CA LYS A 123 1.45 -36.11 7.30
C LYS A 123 1.54 -34.68 6.75
N LEU A 124 0.68 -34.33 5.81
CA LEU A 124 0.59 -33.00 5.21
C LEU A 124 -0.67 -32.30 5.72
N ILE A 125 -0.67 -30.98 5.68
CA ILE A 125 -1.86 -30.17 5.89
C ILE A 125 -2.13 -29.41 4.62
N ASP A 126 -3.28 -29.65 4.02
CA ASP A 126 -3.84 -28.84 2.95
C ASP A 126 -4.38 -27.54 3.53
N PHE A 127 -4.04 -26.43 2.89
CA PHE A 127 -4.48 -25.10 3.30
C PHE A 127 -4.74 -24.21 2.09
N SER A 128 -5.38 -23.08 2.35
CA SER A 128 -5.44 -22.00 1.40
C SER A 128 -5.33 -20.64 2.08
N VAL A 129 -4.68 -19.68 1.43
CA VAL A 129 -4.62 -18.28 1.88
C VAL A 129 -5.37 -17.42 0.89
N VAL A 130 -6.41 -16.72 1.36
CA VAL A 130 -7.21 -15.83 0.53
C VAL A 130 -6.61 -14.42 0.55
N LEU A 131 -6.30 -13.94 -0.65
CA LEU A 131 -5.72 -12.64 -0.95
C LEU A 131 -6.57 -11.91 -1.99
N THR A 132 -6.19 -10.69 -2.30
CA THR A 132 -6.63 -10.02 -3.53
C THR A 132 -5.55 -10.12 -4.59
N THR A 133 -5.91 -9.87 -5.84
CA THR A 133 -4.93 -9.49 -6.86
C THR A 133 -4.11 -8.30 -6.38
N PHE A 134 -2.87 -8.21 -6.85
CA PHE A 134 -1.96 -7.12 -6.54
C PHE A 134 -1.75 -6.22 -7.75
N ASN A 135 -1.61 -4.92 -7.56
CA ASN A 135 -1.28 -3.97 -8.61
C ASN A 135 -0.25 -2.92 -8.14
N GLN A 136 0.03 -1.94 -8.99
CA GLN A 136 0.97 -0.86 -8.68
C GLN A 136 0.50 0.02 -7.51
N ASP A 137 -0.81 0.29 -7.40
CA ASP A 137 -1.38 1.05 -6.29
C ASP A 137 -1.21 0.31 -4.95
N ASP A 138 -1.29 -1.02 -4.97
CA ASP A 138 -1.04 -1.87 -3.80
C ASP A 138 0.43 -1.82 -3.38
N PHE A 139 1.37 -1.69 -4.34
CA PHE A 139 2.81 -1.59 -4.07
C PHE A 139 3.16 -0.29 -3.36
N VAL A 140 2.65 0.86 -3.80
CA VAL A 140 3.00 2.14 -3.15
C VAL A 140 2.47 2.25 -1.70
N HIS A 141 1.51 1.39 -1.33
CA HIS A 141 0.97 1.24 0.03
C HIS A 141 1.37 -0.08 0.71
N ILE A 142 2.42 -0.73 0.21
CA ILE A 142 2.83 -2.08 0.63
C ILE A 142 2.98 -2.19 2.14
N ASN A 143 2.43 -3.27 2.67
CA ASN A 143 2.62 -3.66 4.06
C ASN A 143 2.41 -5.16 4.21
N GLN A 144 2.95 -5.72 5.29
CA GLN A 144 2.86 -7.14 5.61
C GLN A 144 1.40 -7.63 5.76
N ASN A 145 0.49 -6.75 6.18
CA ASN A 145 -0.92 -7.07 6.44
C ASN A 145 -1.73 -7.33 5.16
N GLN A 146 -1.20 -6.97 3.99
CA GLN A 146 -1.82 -7.29 2.70
C GLN A 146 -1.82 -8.81 2.43
N PHE A 147 -0.76 -9.51 2.86
CA PHE A 147 -0.59 -10.95 2.67
C PHE A 147 -1.07 -11.78 3.86
N ILE A 148 -0.93 -11.24 5.06
CA ILE A 148 -1.26 -11.92 6.30
C ILE A 148 -2.27 -11.06 7.04
N SER A 149 -3.48 -11.59 7.27
CA SER A 149 -4.53 -10.78 7.90
C SER A 149 -4.10 -10.32 9.30
N PRO A 150 -4.32 -9.04 9.66
CA PRO A 150 -4.14 -8.57 11.04
C PRO A 150 -5.24 -9.13 11.97
N TYR A 151 -6.33 -9.64 11.40
CA TYR A 151 -7.39 -10.34 12.11
C TYR A 151 -7.03 -11.82 12.24
N ALA A 152 -7.28 -12.40 13.41
CA ALA A 152 -7.09 -13.82 13.65
C ALA A 152 -8.38 -14.46 14.16
N ASP A 153 -8.64 -15.69 13.71
CA ASP A 153 -9.63 -16.57 14.30
C ASP A 153 -8.96 -17.52 15.28
N ASN A 154 -9.78 -18.15 16.12
CA ASN A 154 -9.33 -19.11 17.11
C ASN A 154 -9.40 -20.52 16.53
N LEU A 155 -8.27 -21.23 16.48
CA LEU A 155 -8.18 -22.64 16.17
C LEU A 155 -7.93 -23.42 17.46
N THR A 156 -8.82 -24.35 17.81
CA THR A 156 -8.65 -25.19 19.00
C THR A 156 -8.01 -26.53 18.64
N LEU A 157 -6.86 -26.83 19.22
CA LEU A 157 -6.13 -28.10 19.09
C LEU A 157 -5.76 -28.61 20.47
N LEU A 158 -6.13 -29.85 20.79
CA LEU A 158 -5.79 -30.47 22.09
C LEU A 158 -6.22 -29.64 23.31
N GLY A 159 -7.38 -28.98 23.23
CA GLY A 159 -7.88 -28.10 24.30
C GLY A 159 -7.12 -26.78 24.44
N LYS A 160 -6.15 -26.48 23.58
CA LYS A 160 -5.48 -25.19 23.48
C LYS A 160 -6.01 -24.40 22.30
N THR A 161 -6.22 -23.11 22.48
CA THR A 161 -6.60 -22.21 21.40
C THR A 161 -5.35 -21.50 20.87
N ALA A 162 -5.17 -21.53 19.56
CA ALA A 162 -4.11 -20.83 18.85
C ALA A 162 -4.72 -19.83 17.85
N PRO A 163 -4.20 -18.59 17.74
CA PRO A 163 -4.65 -17.66 16.73
C PRO A 163 -4.16 -18.09 15.34
N VAL A 164 -5.07 -18.09 14.37
CA VAL A 164 -4.77 -18.33 12.96
C VAL A 164 -5.36 -17.20 12.13
N PHE A 165 -4.58 -16.63 11.21
CA PHE A 165 -5.02 -15.50 10.39
C PHE A 165 -6.39 -15.74 9.77
N SER A 166 -7.25 -14.72 9.80
CA SER A 166 -8.64 -14.84 9.37
C SER A 166 -8.75 -15.23 7.91
N ASN A 167 -7.79 -14.80 7.07
CA ASN A 167 -7.77 -15.08 5.64
C ASN A 167 -7.22 -16.47 5.26
N VAL A 168 -6.83 -17.29 6.24
CA VAL A 168 -6.42 -18.68 6.02
C VAL A 168 -7.66 -19.58 6.10
N SER A 169 -7.73 -20.57 5.21
CA SER A 169 -8.69 -21.68 5.24
C SER A 169 -7.93 -22.98 5.45
N LEU A 170 -8.37 -23.77 6.43
CA LEU A 170 -7.89 -25.13 6.72
C LEU A 170 -9.10 -26.06 6.69
N PRO A 171 -9.34 -26.81 5.59
CA PRO A 171 -10.41 -27.80 5.56
C PRO A 171 -10.22 -28.84 6.67
N GLU A 172 -11.33 -29.48 7.07
CA GLU A 172 -11.26 -30.54 8.07
C GLU A 172 -10.39 -31.70 7.59
N GLN A 173 -9.35 -32.02 8.35
CA GLN A 173 -8.41 -33.09 8.05
C GLN A 173 -7.82 -33.67 9.33
N LYS A 174 -7.35 -34.91 9.26
CA LYS A 174 -6.90 -35.71 10.40
C LYS A 174 -5.48 -36.19 10.25
N GLU A 175 -4.57 -35.61 11.04
CA GLU A 175 -3.15 -35.90 11.00
C GLU A 175 -2.59 -36.52 12.29
N ASN A 176 -1.53 -37.32 12.13
CA ASN A 176 -0.86 -37.96 13.27
C ASN A 176 0.28 -37.07 13.80
N TYR A 177 0.20 -36.67 15.08
CA TYR A 177 1.31 -36.02 15.77
C TYR A 177 1.99 -36.96 16.78
N ILE A 178 1.26 -37.31 17.84
CA ILE A 178 1.57 -38.39 18.80
C ILE A 178 0.34 -39.28 18.92
N ILE A 179 -0.82 -38.63 19.03
CA ILE A 179 -2.15 -39.17 18.76
C ILE A 179 -2.74 -38.51 17.51
N PRO A 180 -3.72 -39.11 16.84
CA PRO A 180 -4.42 -38.46 15.72
C PRO A 180 -5.14 -37.19 16.18
N LEU A 181 -4.94 -36.10 15.45
CA LEU A 181 -5.56 -34.79 15.69
C LEU A 181 -6.41 -34.40 14.50
N THR A 182 -7.62 -33.91 14.75
CA THR A 182 -8.44 -33.26 13.73
C THR A 182 -8.19 -31.76 13.79
N ILE A 183 -7.87 -31.16 12.65
CA ILE A 183 -7.66 -29.72 12.48
C ILE A 183 -8.75 -29.22 11.55
N SER A 184 -9.43 -28.14 11.96
CA SER A 184 -10.51 -27.57 11.15
C SER A 184 -10.64 -26.08 11.41
N LYS A 185 -10.46 -25.29 10.34
CA LYS A 185 -10.80 -23.86 10.25
C LYS A 185 -11.21 -23.58 8.79
N PRO A 186 -12.35 -24.12 8.35
CA PRO A 186 -12.68 -24.20 6.92
C PRO A 186 -13.07 -22.83 6.33
N THR A 187 -13.44 -21.87 7.19
CA THR A 187 -13.89 -20.54 6.76
C THR A 187 -12.72 -19.57 6.73
N TYR A 188 -12.53 -18.91 5.58
CA TYR A 188 -11.72 -17.70 5.49
C TYR A 188 -12.59 -16.46 5.74
N THR A 189 -11.97 -15.39 6.21
CA THR A 189 -12.56 -14.05 6.30
C THR A 189 -11.52 -13.01 5.89
N LYS A 190 -11.83 -12.18 4.89
CA LYS A 190 -11.00 -11.07 4.41
C LYS A 190 -11.75 -9.75 4.56
N PHE A 191 -11.07 -8.73 5.08
CA PHE A 191 -11.63 -7.40 5.31
C PHE A 191 -11.19 -6.40 4.25
N PHE A 192 -12.08 -5.47 3.93
CA PHE A 192 -11.94 -4.46 2.89
C PHE A 192 -12.28 -3.08 3.43
N ALA A 193 -11.35 -2.15 3.24
CA ALA A 193 -11.53 -0.74 3.56
C ALA A 193 -12.47 -0.01 2.59
N TYR A 194 -12.70 -0.55 1.39
CA TYR A 194 -13.45 0.12 0.34
C TYR A 194 -14.39 -0.86 -0.38
N PRO A 195 -15.62 -0.44 -0.74
CA PRO A 195 -16.48 -1.21 -1.61
C PRO A 195 -15.97 -1.17 -3.06
N GLY A 196 -16.53 -2.03 -3.91
CA GLY A 196 -16.27 -2.07 -5.34
C GLY A 196 -15.95 -3.46 -5.85
N ASN A 197 -15.52 -3.52 -7.11
CA ASN A 197 -15.13 -4.77 -7.75
C ASN A 197 -13.79 -5.25 -7.17
N LYS A 198 -13.78 -6.49 -6.68
CA LYS A 198 -12.59 -7.16 -6.15
C LYS A 198 -12.43 -8.51 -6.82
N LYS A 199 -11.17 -8.88 -7.02
CA LYS A 199 -10.79 -10.23 -7.42
C LYS A 199 -10.07 -10.89 -6.26
N LEU A 200 -10.74 -11.84 -5.64
CA LEU A 200 -10.15 -12.70 -4.61
C LEU A 200 -9.37 -13.80 -5.29
N ILE A 201 -8.22 -14.12 -4.70
CA ILE A 201 -7.33 -15.19 -5.12
C ILE A 201 -7.12 -16.08 -3.90
N SER A 202 -7.12 -17.39 -4.10
CA SER A 202 -6.73 -18.33 -3.05
C SER A 202 -5.40 -18.96 -3.45
N MET A 203 -4.36 -18.81 -2.62
CA MET A 203 -3.12 -19.56 -2.78
C MET A 203 -3.26 -20.87 -2.01
N SER A 204 -3.44 -21.97 -2.74
CA SER A 204 -3.74 -23.29 -2.18
C SER A 204 -2.51 -24.16 -2.23
N GLY A 205 -2.26 -24.89 -1.15
CA GLY A 205 -1.01 -25.60 -0.98
C GLY A 205 -1.01 -26.56 0.20
N GLN A 206 0.18 -27.07 0.50
CA GLN A 206 0.41 -28.04 1.57
C GLN A 206 1.64 -27.68 2.42
N PHE A 207 1.68 -28.17 3.65
CA PHE A 207 2.88 -28.13 4.49
C PHE A 207 3.00 -29.38 5.37
N PRO A 208 4.21 -29.81 5.75
CA PRO A 208 4.39 -30.94 6.66
C PRO A 208 3.91 -30.62 8.06
N PHE A 209 2.91 -31.36 8.55
CA PHE A 209 2.21 -31.03 9.80
C PHE A 209 3.14 -31.00 11.01
N LYS A 210 3.88 -32.11 11.24
CA LYS A 210 4.68 -32.30 12.45
C LYS A 210 5.80 -31.26 12.59
N PRO A 211 6.65 -31.01 11.58
CA PRO A 211 7.68 -29.98 11.66
C PRO A 211 7.12 -28.59 11.97
N VAL A 212 6.03 -28.19 11.30
CA VAL A 212 5.40 -26.88 11.53
C VAL A 212 4.83 -26.80 12.96
N ALA A 213 4.13 -27.84 13.41
CA ALA A 213 3.58 -27.89 14.77
C ALA A 213 4.69 -27.85 15.84
N ASP A 214 5.80 -28.56 15.64
CA ASP A 214 6.94 -28.57 16.55
C ASP A 214 7.59 -27.18 16.65
N ASP A 215 7.82 -26.53 15.51
CA ASP A 215 8.43 -25.21 15.44
C ASP A 215 7.55 -24.12 16.06
N LEU A 216 6.25 -24.13 15.79
CA LEU A 216 5.29 -23.21 16.42
C LEU A 216 5.20 -23.45 17.93
N LYS A 217 5.21 -24.72 18.37
CA LYS A 217 5.23 -25.08 19.80
C LYS A 217 6.52 -24.63 20.50
N ALA A 218 7.63 -24.59 19.78
CA ALA A 218 8.91 -24.05 20.26
C ALA A 218 8.95 -22.51 20.31
N GLY A 219 7.85 -21.83 19.95
CA GLY A 219 7.73 -20.37 20.01
C GLY A 219 8.24 -19.66 18.76
N LYS A 220 8.55 -20.39 17.68
CA LYS A 220 8.87 -19.76 16.39
C LYS A 220 7.65 -19.04 15.83
N SER A 221 7.88 -17.95 15.12
CA SER A 221 6.82 -17.17 14.47
C SER A 221 6.30 -17.86 13.22
N PHE A 222 5.15 -17.41 12.69
CA PHE A 222 4.67 -17.85 11.39
C PHE A 222 5.70 -17.63 10.27
N PHE A 223 6.46 -16.53 10.32
CA PHE A 223 7.50 -16.21 9.33
C PHE A 223 8.68 -17.17 9.36
N ASP A 224 8.90 -17.86 10.48
CA ASP A 224 9.96 -18.86 10.58
C ASP A 224 9.55 -20.20 9.98
N VAL A 225 8.25 -20.50 9.94
CA VAL A 225 7.72 -21.75 9.38
C VAL A 225 7.23 -21.60 7.94
N ILE A 226 7.16 -20.38 7.40
CA ILE A 226 6.63 -20.11 6.05
C ILE A 226 7.38 -20.85 4.94
N ASN A 227 8.66 -21.18 5.16
CA ASN A 227 9.46 -21.92 4.19
C ASN A 227 9.07 -23.40 4.05
N TYR A 228 8.30 -23.95 4.99
CA TYR A 228 7.74 -25.30 4.86
C TYR A 228 6.53 -25.36 3.92
N PHE A 229 5.98 -24.20 3.52
CA PHE A 229 4.73 -24.12 2.79
C PHE A 229 5.03 -24.21 1.29
N GLU A 230 4.32 -25.11 0.62
CA GLU A 230 4.37 -25.30 -0.82
C GLU A 230 3.02 -24.91 -1.42
N ILE A 231 3.01 -23.95 -2.35
CA ILE A 231 1.78 -23.55 -3.07
C ILE A 231 1.70 -24.34 -4.37
N LEU A 232 0.57 -24.98 -4.60
CA LEU A 232 0.37 -25.91 -5.72
C LEU A 232 -0.59 -25.34 -6.78
N GLY A 233 -1.48 -24.45 -6.38
CA GLY A 233 -2.48 -23.90 -7.28
C GLY A 233 -3.13 -22.63 -6.77
N LEU A 234 -3.83 -21.96 -7.68
CA LEU A 234 -4.57 -20.74 -7.42
C LEU A 234 -6.06 -20.93 -7.72
N GLY A 235 -6.90 -20.44 -6.82
CA GLY A 235 -8.32 -20.21 -7.04
C GLY A 235 -8.60 -18.75 -7.33
N ASN A 236 -9.70 -18.44 -8.02
CA ASN A 236 -10.10 -17.05 -8.21
C ASN A 236 -11.62 -16.88 -8.10
N LEU A 237 -12.02 -15.71 -7.60
CA LEU A 237 -13.42 -15.30 -7.48
C LEU A 237 -13.53 -13.78 -7.70
N ASN A 238 -14.33 -13.38 -8.69
CA ASN A 238 -14.67 -11.98 -8.93
C ASN A 238 -15.96 -11.63 -8.19
N LEU A 239 -15.96 -10.54 -7.41
CA LEU A 239 -17.12 -10.07 -6.66
C LEU A 239 -17.24 -8.55 -6.73
N THR A 240 -18.47 -8.06 -6.72
CA THR A 240 -18.77 -6.66 -6.41
C THR A 240 -19.16 -6.57 -4.94
N ILE A 241 -18.34 -5.93 -4.12
CA ILE A 241 -18.56 -5.80 -2.69
C ILE A 241 -19.20 -4.45 -2.39
N THR A 242 -20.42 -4.45 -1.87
CA THR A 242 -21.10 -3.22 -1.39
C THR A 242 -21.43 -3.28 0.09
N GLN A 243 -21.42 -4.48 0.67
CA GLN A 243 -21.72 -4.79 2.07
C GLN A 243 -21.03 -6.11 2.45
N ASN A 244 -21.18 -6.55 3.71
CA ASN A 244 -20.63 -7.84 4.15
C ASN A 244 -21.18 -8.99 3.30
N THR A 245 -20.28 -9.84 2.80
CA THR A 245 -20.62 -10.94 1.89
C THR A 245 -20.20 -12.27 2.52
N PRO A 246 -21.05 -12.91 3.36
CA PRO A 246 -20.81 -14.25 3.84
C PRO A 246 -21.06 -15.30 2.75
N ASN A 247 -20.57 -16.52 2.95
CA ASN A 247 -20.77 -17.68 2.06
C ASN A 247 -20.25 -17.46 0.63
N ALA A 248 -19.22 -16.63 0.45
CA ALA A 248 -18.51 -16.43 -0.81
C ALA A 248 -17.59 -17.62 -1.11
N ASN A 249 -18.17 -18.80 -1.31
CA ASN A 249 -17.41 -20.03 -1.53
C ASN A 249 -16.81 -20.05 -2.94
N PHE A 250 -15.59 -20.55 -3.10
CA PHE A 250 -14.98 -20.76 -4.41
C PHE A 250 -13.92 -21.86 -4.42
N SER A 251 -13.65 -22.39 -5.61
CA SER A 251 -12.65 -23.44 -5.81
C SER A 251 -11.24 -22.91 -5.58
N GLY A 252 -10.45 -23.66 -4.82
CA GLY A 252 -9.07 -23.33 -4.48
C GLY A 252 -8.04 -23.63 -5.58
N MET A 253 -8.43 -24.40 -6.60
CA MET A 253 -7.54 -25.04 -7.57
C MET A 253 -8.00 -24.83 -9.01
N THR A 254 -8.26 -23.58 -9.39
CA THR A 254 -8.67 -23.22 -10.77
C THR A 254 -7.52 -23.11 -11.76
N VAL A 255 -6.31 -22.83 -11.27
CA VAL A 255 -5.08 -22.68 -12.04
C VAL A 255 -3.99 -23.47 -11.32
N LYS A 256 -3.29 -24.34 -12.04
CA LYS A 256 -2.14 -25.06 -11.49
C LYS A 256 -0.86 -24.25 -11.63
N LEU A 257 0.06 -24.46 -10.69
CA LEU A 257 1.40 -23.88 -10.72
C LEU A 257 2.40 -24.98 -11.12
N ASP A 258 2.48 -25.24 -12.42
CA ASP A 258 3.22 -26.38 -12.97
C ASP A 258 4.65 -26.03 -13.45
N ASP A 259 5.06 -24.76 -13.35
CA ASP A 259 6.42 -24.29 -13.66
C ASP A 259 7.18 -23.89 -12.39
N ILE A 260 8.51 -23.87 -12.44
CA ILE A 260 9.38 -23.56 -11.30
C ILE A 260 10.28 -22.38 -11.63
N SER A 261 10.13 -21.30 -10.87
CA SER A 261 11.06 -20.16 -10.89
C SER A 261 12.03 -20.23 -9.72
N THR A 262 13.33 -20.15 -9.99
CA THR A 262 14.35 -19.98 -8.95
C THR A 262 14.69 -18.51 -8.79
N ILE A 263 14.40 -17.96 -7.61
CA ILE A 263 14.67 -16.56 -7.30
C ILE A 263 15.76 -16.50 -6.22
N LYS A 264 16.73 -15.62 -6.42
CA LYS A 264 17.83 -15.38 -5.48
C LYS A 264 17.62 -14.08 -4.73
N ALA A 265 17.77 -14.13 -3.41
CA ALA A 265 17.79 -12.96 -2.56
C ALA A 265 19.00 -12.05 -2.90
N PRO A 266 18.85 -10.72 -2.79
CA PRO A 266 19.97 -9.79 -2.90
C PRO A 266 21.00 -9.99 -1.77
N ALA A 267 22.08 -9.22 -1.83
CA ALA A 267 22.93 -9.03 -0.67
C ALA A 267 22.24 -8.03 0.27
N ILE A 268 21.91 -8.48 1.47
CA ILE A 268 21.36 -7.67 2.57
C ILE A 268 22.24 -7.82 3.83
N ASN A 269 22.05 -6.94 4.81
CA ASN A 269 22.81 -6.99 6.06
C ASN A 269 22.50 -8.26 6.86
N SER A 270 23.43 -8.71 7.71
CA SER A 270 23.27 -9.92 8.52
C SER A 270 22.13 -9.86 9.56
N GLU A 271 21.67 -8.66 9.90
CA GLU A 271 20.54 -8.44 10.81
C GLU A 271 19.19 -8.39 10.07
N GLU A 272 19.21 -8.39 8.75
CA GLU A 272 18.03 -8.26 7.89
C GLU A 272 17.59 -9.61 7.33
N GLN A 273 16.31 -9.69 6.95
CA GLN A 273 15.74 -10.82 6.23
C GLN A 273 14.84 -10.30 5.11
N VAL A 274 14.67 -11.12 4.07
CA VAL A 274 13.79 -10.80 2.93
C VAL A 274 12.60 -11.73 2.92
N LEU A 275 11.39 -11.19 2.82
CA LEU A 275 10.22 -11.94 2.34
C LEU A 275 10.12 -11.75 0.83
N MET A 276 10.15 -12.84 0.08
CA MET A 276 10.03 -12.84 -1.38
C MET A 276 8.75 -13.51 -1.82
N LEU A 277 8.05 -12.84 -2.75
CA LEU A 277 6.80 -13.28 -3.35
C LEU A 277 6.93 -13.22 -4.88
N PRO A 278 6.82 -14.36 -5.60
CA PRO A 278 6.65 -14.37 -7.04
C PRO A 278 5.26 -13.85 -7.41
N MET A 279 5.23 -12.93 -8.36
CA MET A 279 4.04 -12.21 -8.81
C MET A 279 3.84 -12.49 -10.30
N ASN A 280 2.91 -13.39 -10.63
CA ASN A 280 2.62 -13.79 -12.00
C ASN A 280 1.77 -12.70 -12.67
N ALA A 281 2.28 -12.13 -13.76
CA ALA A 281 1.59 -11.04 -14.47
C ALA A 281 0.39 -11.56 -15.27
N VAL A 282 -0.80 -11.01 -15.01
CA VAL A 282 -2.03 -11.32 -15.76
C VAL A 282 -2.74 -10.02 -16.11
N ALA A 283 -2.67 -9.64 -17.39
CA ALA A 283 -3.20 -8.37 -17.89
C ALA A 283 -2.68 -7.16 -17.08
N ASN A 284 -3.54 -6.53 -16.27
CA ASN A 284 -3.25 -5.32 -15.50
C ASN A 284 -3.09 -5.57 -13.98
N TYR A 285 -2.98 -6.82 -13.56
CA TYR A 285 -2.76 -7.18 -12.16
C TYR A 285 -1.79 -8.36 -12.04
N PHE A 286 -1.42 -8.69 -10.81
CA PHE A 286 -0.48 -9.75 -10.48
C PHE A 286 -1.09 -10.74 -9.50
N LEU A 287 -0.73 -12.01 -9.70
CA LEU A 287 -1.15 -13.13 -8.86
C LEU A 287 0.05 -13.62 -8.04
N PRO A 288 0.03 -13.47 -6.70
CA PRO A 288 1.06 -14.07 -5.86
C PRO A 288 0.95 -15.61 -5.95
N SER A 289 2.06 -16.30 -6.15
CA SER A 289 2.09 -17.78 -6.18
C SER A 289 2.94 -18.42 -5.09
N GLY A 290 3.37 -17.64 -4.11
CA GLY A 290 4.14 -18.14 -2.99
C GLY A 290 4.67 -17.03 -2.11
N ILE A 291 5.24 -17.42 -0.98
CA ILE A 291 5.95 -16.53 -0.08
C ILE A 291 7.02 -17.34 0.63
N LYS A 292 8.26 -16.86 0.61
CA LYS A 292 9.38 -17.46 1.35
C LYS A 292 10.19 -16.39 2.05
N LYS A 293 10.77 -16.77 3.18
CA LYS A 293 11.72 -15.97 3.94
C LYS A 293 13.13 -16.42 3.59
N LEU A 294 13.96 -15.50 3.12
CA LEU A 294 15.32 -15.78 2.65
C LEU A 294 16.35 -14.94 3.38
N ASN A 295 17.51 -15.54 3.62
CA ASN A 295 18.71 -14.83 4.04
C ASN A 295 19.42 -14.18 2.84
N SER A 296 20.44 -13.37 3.13
CA SER A 296 21.30 -12.75 2.12
C SER A 296 21.82 -13.77 1.11
N GLN A 297 21.63 -13.51 -0.19
CA GLN A 297 22.10 -14.35 -1.31
C GLN A 297 21.54 -15.79 -1.36
N GLU A 298 20.59 -16.14 -0.49
CA GLU A 298 19.91 -17.44 -0.52
C GLU A 298 19.00 -17.54 -1.75
N SER A 299 18.89 -18.73 -2.34
CA SER A 299 17.98 -18.98 -3.46
C SER A 299 16.83 -19.87 -3.03
N ALA A 300 15.65 -19.61 -3.56
CA ALA A 300 14.50 -20.49 -3.36
C ALA A 300 13.74 -20.72 -4.66
N GLN A 301 13.19 -21.92 -4.77
CA GLN A 301 12.28 -22.31 -5.83
C GLN A 301 10.85 -21.92 -5.46
N PHE A 302 10.11 -21.45 -6.44
CA PHE A 302 8.69 -21.14 -6.32
C PHE A 302 7.93 -21.76 -7.47
N ASN A 303 6.76 -22.30 -7.18
CA ASN A 303 5.85 -22.75 -8.21
C ASN A 303 5.18 -21.52 -8.83
N THR A 304 5.15 -21.47 -10.16
CA THR A 304 4.64 -20.34 -10.95
C THR A 304 3.68 -20.82 -12.02
N ILE A 305 2.93 -19.89 -12.60
CA ILE A 305 2.05 -20.20 -13.72
C ILE A 305 2.92 -20.35 -14.96
N ASP A 306 2.77 -21.47 -15.67
CA ASP A 306 3.54 -21.76 -16.88
C ASP A 306 3.39 -20.65 -17.93
N HIS A 307 4.50 -20.35 -18.60
CA HIS A 307 4.63 -19.35 -19.66
C HIS A 307 4.27 -17.89 -19.28
N LEU A 308 4.04 -17.58 -17.99
CA LEU A 308 3.82 -16.20 -17.55
C LEU A 308 5.11 -15.53 -17.11
N GLN A 309 5.19 -14.23 -17.38
CA GLN A 309 6.27 -13.41 -16.84
C GLN A 309 6.10 -13.25 -15.33
N VAL A 310 7.17 -13.58 -14.60
CA VAL A 310 7.22 -13.46 -13.14
C VAL A 310 7.91 -12.15 -12.76
N SER A 311 7.19 -11.33 -12.00
CA SER A 311 7.77 -10.21 -11.25
C SER A 311 8.05 -10.66 -9.82
N ILE A 312 8.96 -9.99 -9.14
CA ILE A 312 9.33 -10.27 -7.76
C ILE A 312 8.84 -9.08 -6.95
N LEU A 313 7.99 -9.36 -5.96
CA LEU A 313 7.78 -8.46 -4.84
C LEU A 313 8.66 -8.96 -3.70
N ALA A 314 9.55 -8.11 -3.21
CA ALA A 314 10.44 -8.45 -2.12
C ALA A 314 10.42 -7.37 -1.05
N MET A 315 10.47 -7.81 0.21
CA MET A 315 10.30 -6.98 1.40
C MET A 315 11.43 -7.27 2.39
N VAL A 316 12.26 -6.28 2.67
CA VAL A 316 13.37 -6.34 3.63
C VAL A 316 12.95 -5.67 4.92
N LYS A 317 13.16 -6.34 6.05
CA LYS A 317 13.06 -5.75 7.40
C LYS A 317 14.19 -6.28 8.27
N LYS A 318 14.37 -5.71 9.46
CA LYS A 318 15.23 -6.36 10.46
C LYS A 318 14.56 -7.63 10.97
N THR A 319 15.36 -8.64 11.27
CA THR A 319 14.88 -9.95 11.74
C THR A 319 13.89 -9.87 12.90
N PRO A 320 14.11 -9.06 13.97
CA PRO A 320 13.17 -8.95 15.08
C PRO A 320 11.83 -8.29 14.73
N GLU A 321 11.76 -7.56 13.61
CA GLU A 321 10.58 -6.79 13.18
C GLU A 321 9.58 -7.63 12.38
N PHE A 322 9.96 -8.83 11.95
CA PHE A 322 9.01 -9.76 11.31
C PHE A 322 8.06 -10.40 12.32
N SER A 323 8.53 -10.63 13.54
CA SER A 323 7.83 -11.43 14.56
C SER A 323 7.07 -10.59 15.60
N SER A 324 7.26 -9.27 15.63
CA SER A 324 6.64 -8.39 16.62
C SER A 324 5.27 -7.88 16.14
N ARG A 325 4.21 -8.17 16.90
CA ARG A 325 2.87 -7.57 16.69
C ARG A 325 2.87 -6.04 16.85
N ASN A 326 3.83 -5.51 17.61
CA ASN A 326 4.08 -4.07 17.78
C ASN A 326 5.23 -3.58 16.89
N GLY A 327 5.56 -4.33 15.83
CA GLY A 327 6.75 -4.13 15.04
C GLY A 327 6.79 -2.74 14.43
N GLN A 328 7.99 -2.14 14.43
CA GLN A 328 8.27 -0.96 13.62
C GLN A 328 7.74 -1.21 12.19
N THR A 329 7.06 -0.22 11.63
CA THR A 329 6.52 -0.28 10.26
C THR A 329 7.64 -0.18 9.21
N ARG A 330 8.88 -0.03 9.67
CA ARG A 330 10.09 -0.01 8.87
C ARG A 330 10.16 -1.16 7.88
N LEU A 331 10.32 -0.82 6.60
CA LEU A 331 10.34 -1.76 5.49
C LEU A 331 11.07 -1.13 4.31
N SER A 332 11.87 -1.91 3.59
CA SER A 332 12.29 -1.61 2.22
C SER A 332 11.69 -2.64 1.29
N ALA A 333 11.15 -2.22 0.16
CA ALA A 333 10.50 -3.11 -0.78
C ALA A 333 10.87 -2.78 -2.23
N LEU A 334 10.84 -3.81 -3.07
CA LEU A 334 10.93 -3.66 -4.51
C LEU A 334 9.85 -4.48 -5.20
N PHE A 335 9.44 -4.01 -6.37
CA PHE A 335 8.52 -4.68 -7.26
C PHE A 335 8.99 -4.52 -8.71
N VAL A 336 9.71 -5.52 -9.22
CA VAL A 336 10.29 -5.52 -10.57
C VAL A 336 10.22 -6.89 -11.23
N LYS A 337 10.45 -6.95 -12.54
CA LYS A 337 10.62 -8.22 -13.24
C LYS A 337 11.85 -8.94 -12.71
N ALA A 338 11.81 -10.28 -12.63
CA ALA A 338 12.98 -11.06 -12.18
C ALA A 338 14.24 -10.84 -13.04
N SER A 339 14.05 -10.50 -14.32
CA SER A 339 15.12 -10.18 -15.27
C SER A 339 15.58 -8.72 -15.24
N ASP A 340 14.97 -7.86 -14.41
CA ASP A 340 15.32 -6.44 -14.36
C ASP A 340 16.73 -6.26 -13.77
N PRO A 341 17.59 -5.41 -14.36
CA PRO A 341 18.93 -5.13 -13.81
C PRO A 341 18.92 -4.63 -12.36
N THR A 342 17.80 -4.09 -11.89
CA THR A 342 17.62 -3.57 -10.54
C THR A 342 17.01 -4.56 -9.54
N ALA A 343 16.69 -5.80 -9.95
CA ALA A 343 16.06 -6.82 -9.09
C ALA A 343 16.89 -7.22 -7.85
N GLY A 344 18.17 -6.84 -7.79
CA GLY A 344 19.04 -7.03 -6.64
C GLY A 344 19.34 -5.76 -5.83
N LEU A 345 18.77 -4.62 -6.18
CA LEU A 345 19.06 -3.33 -5.56
C LEU A 345 17.93 -2.94 -4.60
N TYR A 346 18.27 -2.61 -3.35
CA TYR A 346 17.29 -2.19 -2.35
C TYR A 346 17.65 -0.82 -1.83
N LEU A 347 16.62 -0.01 -1.59
CA LEU A 347 16.80 1.18 -0.78
C LEU A 347 17.18 0.75 0.65
N PRO A 348 18.12 1.45 1.31
CA PRO A 348 18.44 1.17 2.71
C PRO A 348 17.18 1.32 3.58
N LEU A 349 17.10 0.54 4.66
CA LEU A 349 16.04 0.72 5.66
C LEU A 349 16.13 2.12 6.26
N MET A 350 15.04 2.88 6.18
CA MET A 350 14.96 4.22 6.74
C MET A 350 14.85 4.15 8.27
N ASN A 351 15.44 5.11 9.00
CA ASN A 351 15.18 5.22 10.44
C ASN A 351 13.78 5.79 10.69
N ASP A 352 13.26 5.60 11.89
CA ASP A 352 11.98 6.21 12.28
C ASP A 352 12.10 7.75 12.20
N PRO A 353 11.09 8.46 11.68
CA PRO A 353 11.11 9.91 11.64
C PRO A 353 11.26 10.52 13.05
N THR A 354 12.08 11.55 13.16
CA THR A 354 12.23 12.36 14.39
C THR A 354 11.22 13.50 14.36
N MET A 355 10.35 13.57 15.37
CA MET A 355 9.37 14.65 15.48
C MET A 355 10.04 15.98 15.88
N LEU A 356 9.75 17.03 15.12
CA LEU A 356 10.17 18.41 15.39
C LEU A 356 9.05 19.22 16.06
N SER A 357 7.79 18.96 15.69
CA SER A 357 6.59 19.54 16.31
C SER A 357 5.40 18.59 16.16
N LEU A 358 4.48 18.60 17.14
CA LEU A 358 3.21 17.88 17.07
C LEU A 358 2.06 18.75 16.56
N TYR A 359 2.22 20.07 16.58
CA TYR A 359 1.21 21.02 16.13
C TYR A 359 1.81 22.31 15.53
N PRO A 360 1.70 22.53 14.21
CA PRO A 360 1.39 21.51 13.21
C PRO A 360 2.42 20.38 13.25
N VAL A 361 2.05 19.19 12.78
CA VAL A 361 2.97 18.04 12.71
C VAL A 361 4.14 18.40 11.81
N SER A 362 5.35 18.24 12.33
CA SER A 362 6.59 18.38 11.57
C SER A 362 7.55 17.29 11.98
N ALA A 363 8.16 16.64 11.00
CA ALA A 363 9.11 15.56 11.22
C ALA A 363 10.32 15.70 10.30
N SER A 364 11.47 15.22 10.76
CA SER A 364 12.67 15.03 9.95
C SER A 364 12.97 13.54 9.81
N THR A 365 13.46 13.15 8.65
CA THR A 365 13.97 11.79 8.37
C THR A 365 15.47 11.85 8.14
N ASN A 366 16.13 10.70 8.22
CA ASN A 366 17.55 10.63 7.91
C ASN A 366 17.78 10.78 6.40
N THR A 367 18.88 11.43 6.02
CA THR A 367 19.32 11.45 4.62
C THR A 367 19.68 10.03 4.18
N LEU A 368 19.01 9.55 3.14
CA LEU A 368 19.32 8.28 2.48
C LEU A 368 20.06 8.54 1.19
N ASN A 369 21.03 7.68 0.89
CA ASN A 369 21.68 7.64 -0.41
C ASN A 369 21.04 6.53 -1.23
N SER A 370 20.57 6.87 -2.43
CA SER A 370 20.09 5.88 -3.38
C SER A 370 21.26 5.02 -3.88
N PRO A 371 21.12 3.68 -3.94
CA PRO A 371 22.11 2.83 -4.60
C PRO A 371 22.34 3.23 -6.05
N ASN A 372 23.56 3.00 -6.55
CA ASN A 372 23.87 3.19 -7.97
C ASN A 372 22.92 2.36 -8.85
N GLY A 373 22.31 3.00 -9.85
CA GLY A 373 21.30 2.39 -10.72
C GLY A 373 19.85 2.64 -10.28
N LEU A 374 19.63 3.15 -9.07
CA LEU A 374 18.33 3.62 -8.61
C LEU A 374 18.30 5.15 -8.57
N TYR A 375 17.24 5.72 -9.12
CA TYR A 375 17.02 7.16 -9.15
C TYR A 375 15.92 7.52 -8.15
N PRO A 376 16.17 8.44 -7.20
CA PRO A 376 15.14 9.04 -6.37
C PRO A 376 14.00 9.60 -7.23
N THR A 377 12.76 9.34 -6.84
CA THR A 377 11.57 9.81 -7.58
C THR A 377 10.66 10.70 -6.75
N GLY A 378 10.56 10.46 -5.44
CA GLY A 378 9.85 11.36 -4.54
C GLY A 378 9.52 10.73 -3.20
N THR A 379 8.67 11.44 -2.45
CA THR A 379 8.29 11.11 -1.08
C THR A 379 6.78 11.11 -0.92
N MET A 380 6.28 10.14 -0.16
CA MET A 380 4.94 10.19 0.45
C MET A 380 5.09 10.21 1.96
N ALA A 381 4.27 10.99 2.65
CA ALA A 381 4.05 10.81 4.08
C ALA A 381 2.57 10.73 4.39
N THR A 382 2.21 10.01 5.45
CA THR A 382 0.83 9.79 5.83
C THR A 382 0.68 9.95 7.33
N LEU A 383 -0.19 10.88 7.73
CA LEU A 383 -0.70 10.98 9.08
C LEU A 383 -1.97 10.13 9.19
N SER A 384 -1.93 9.10 10.02
CA SER A 384 -3.06 8.20 10.23
C SER A 384 -3.47 8.17 11.69
N GLU A 385 -4.75 7.92 11.93
CA GLU A 385 -5.29 7.61 13.25
C GLU A 385 -5.27 6.09 13.48
N ILE A 386 -4.93 5.67 14.69
CA ILE A 386 -5.01 4.26 15.10
C ILE A 386 -6.32 4.07 15.86
N ASN A 387 -7.20 3.25 15.28
CA ASN A 387 -8.49 2.89 15.87
C ASN A 387 -8.48 1.43 16.27
N ASP A 388 -8.69 1.14 17.54
CA ASP A 388 -8.83 -0.23 18.02
C ASP A 388 -10.24 -0.75 17.76
N THR A 389 -10.31 -1.94 17.17
CA THR A 389 -11.56 -2.68 16.95
C THR A 389 -11.48 -4.02 17.65
N ILE A 390 -12.62 -4.61 18.00
CA ILE A 390 -12.66 -5.94 18.62
C ILE A 390 -13.14 -6.94 17.57
N TYR A 391 -12.34 -7.98 17.34
CA TYR A 391 -12.69 -9.11 16.48
C TYR A 391 -12.36 -10.42 17.20
N ASN A 392 -13.34 -11.32 17.34
CA ASN A 392 -13.16 -12.60 18.04
C ASN A 392 -12.46 -12.49 19.40
N GLN A 393 -12.87 -11.49 20.20
CA GLN A 393 -12.30 -11.17 21.53
C GLN A 393 -10.83 -10.70 21.52
N GLN A 394 -10.28 -10.41 20.34
CA GLN A 394 -8.95 -9.84 20.17
C GLN A 394 -9.06 -8.37 19.77
N VAL A 395 -8.17 -7.54 20.30
CA VAL A 395 -8.02 -6.15 19.87
C VAL A 395 -7.22 -6.14 18.56
N VAL A 396 -7.79 -5.49 17.55
CA VAL A 396 -7.17 -5.28 16.25
C VAL A 396 -7.05 -3.79 16.00
N SER A 397 -5.82 -3.30 15.94
CA SER A 397 -5.53 -1.91 15.62
C SER A 397 -5.66 -1.67 14.11
N VAL A 398 -6.57 -0.78 13.73
CA VAL A 398 -6.83 -0.37 12.34
C VAL A 398 -6.22 1.00 12.12
N ILE A 399 -5.29 1.09 11.18
CA ILE A 399 -4.65 2.35 10.78
C ILE A 399 -5.50 3.01 9.71
N GLN A 400 -5.96 4.24 9.95
CA GLN A 400 -6.82 4.99 9.04
C GLN A 400 -6.15 6.30 8.61
N PRO A 401 -5.70 6.40 7.35
CA PRO A 401 -5.14 7.64 6.81
C PRO A 401 -6.12 8.80 6.95
N GLN A 402 -5.63 9.90 7.53
CA GLN A 402 -6.37 11.16 7.63
C GLN A 402 -5.79 12.23 6.71
N TRP A 403 -4.47 12.18 6.49
CA TRP A 403 -3.75 13.14 5.67
C TRP A 403 -2.61 12.45 4.91
N GLU A 404 -2.58 12.59 3.59
CA GLU A 404 -1.49 12.17 2.71
C GLU A 404 -0.70 13.39 2.21
N ILE A 405 0.61 13.26 2.11
CA ILE A 405 1.54 14.31 1.72
C ILE A 405 2.42 13.75 0.62
N TYR A 406 2.58 14.47 -0.47
CA TYR A 406 3.35 14.03 -1.63
C TYR A 406 4.38 15.09 -2.03
N SER A 407 5.55 14.64 -2.47
CA SER A 407 6.56 15.48 -3.12
C SER A 407 7.24 14.70 -4.24
N MET A 408 7.64 15.42 -5.31
CA MET A 408 8.48 14.91 -6.39
C MET A 408 9.98 14.86 -6.01
N TYR A 409 10.31 15.13 -4.74
CA TYR A 409 11.66 15.10 -4.21
C TYR A 409 11.73 14.23 -2.97
N TRP A 410 12.94 13.76 -2.63
CA TRP A 410 13.20 13.13 -1.33
C TRP A 410 13.24 14.20 -0.24
N GLU A 411 12.08 14.48 0.33
CA GLU A 411 11.93 15.43 1.43
C GLU A 411 12.49 14.86 2.73
N HIS A 412 13.57 15.45 3.25
CA HIS A 412 14.14 15.09 4.55
C HIS A 412 13.46 15.78 5.72
N GLN A 413 12.69 16.82 5.47
CA GLN A 413 11.87 17.51 6.46
C GLN A 413 10.49 17.74 5.88
N ILE A 414 9.46 17.28 6.60
CA ILE A 414 8.07 17.41 6.20
C ILE A 414 7.34 18.16 7.30
N SER A 415 6.68 19.25 6.94
CA SER A 415 5.84 20.03 7.83
C SER A 415 4.44 20.10 7.24
N LEU A 416 3.43 19.74 8.03
CA LEU A 416 2.05 19.87 7.62
C LEU A 416 1.61 21.33 7.67
N PRO A 417 0.85 21.81 6.67
CA PRO A 417 0.20 23.11 6.74
C PRO A 417 -0.77 23.19 7.94
N LYS A 418 -0.96 24.39 8.50
CA LYS A 418 -1.98 24.63 9.51
C LYS A 418 -3.34 24.72 8.85
N TRP A 419 -4.12 23.64 8.94
CA TRP A 419 -5.46 23.62 8.35
C TRP A 419 -6.46 24.39 9.21
N PRO A 420 -7.18 25.38 8.65
CA PRO A 420 -8.01 26.30 9.44
C PRO A 420 -9.19 25.63 10.14
N LEU A 421 -9.70 24.50 9.63
CA LEU A 421 -10.82 23.78 10.24
C LEU A 421 -10.40 22.94 11.46
N ASP A 422 -9.12 22.57 11.57
CA ASP A 422 -8.61 21.74 12.69
C ASP A 422 -8.49 22.55 13.99
N LEU A 423 -8.38 23.87 13.91
CA LEU A 423 -8.24 24.79 15.05
C LEU A 423 -9.53 24.94 15.88
N THR A 424 -10.67 24.45 15.36
CA THR A 424 -11.99 24.67 15.98
C THR A 424 -12.45 23.54 16.89
N THR A 425 -11.75 22.41 16.90
CA THR A 425 -12.08 21.24 17.72
C THR A 425 -10.94 20.93 18.68
N SER A 426 -11.23 20.81 19.98
CA SER A 426 -10.25 20.31 20.95
C SER A 426 -9.66 18.99 20.45
N PRO A 427 -8.32 18.82 20.42
CA PRO A 427 -7.72 17.57 19.98
C PRO A 427 -8.25 16.44 20.88
N LYS A 428 -9.01 15.51 20.30
CA LYS A 428 -9.30 14.26 20.99
C LYS A 428 -7.98 13.53 21.17
N ALA A 429 -7.70 13.08 22.39
CA ALA A 429 -6.61 12.15 22.67
C ALA A 429 -6.78 10.96 21.72
N SER A 430 -5.91 10.88 20.74
CA SER A 430 -5.91 9.87 19.68
C SER A 430 -4.46 9.47 19.45
N VAL A 431 -4.21 8.17 19.40
CA VAL A 431 -2.89 7.68 19.00
C VAL A 431 -2.82 7.83 17.48
N LYS A 432 -1.84 8.60 17.00
CA LYS A 432 -1.60 8.74 15.57
C LYS A 432 -0.30 8.08 15.19
N ILE A 433 -0.12 7.85 13.90
CA ILE A 433 1.11 7.36 13.31
C ILE A 433 1.46 8.26 12.12
N PHE A 434 2.72 8.69 12.08
CA PHE A 434 3.28 9.44 10.96
C PHE A 434 4.26 8.54 10.22
N GLU A 435 3.85 8.05 9.04
CA GLU A 435 4.67 7.21 8.16
C GLU A 435 5.27 8.06 7.05
N THR A 436 6.56 7.89 6.78
CA THR A 436 7.24 8.47 5.61
C THR A 436 7.73 7.35 4.72
N THR A 437 7.58 7.52 3.41
CA THR A 437 7.99 6.59 2.35
C THR A 437 8.79 7.35 1.29
N TYR A 438 9.96 6.84 0.95
CA TYR A 438 10.76 7.30 -0.19
C TYR A 438 10.65 6.32 -1.33
N PHE A 439 10.45 6.85 -2.54
CA PHE A 439 10.35 6.06 -3.77
C PHE A 439 11.58 6.23 -4.65
N ALA A 440 11.96 5.17 -5.33
CA ALA A 440 12.95 5.18 -6.38
C ALA A 440 12.55 4.26 -7.54
N GLN A 441 13.26 4.40 -8.65
CA GLN A 441 13.06 3.54 -9.81
C GLN A 441 14.39 3.28 -10.56
N GLY A 442 14.41 2.24 -11.40
CA GLY A 442 15.62 1.83 -12.13
C GLY A 442 15.99 2.69 -13.35
N LYS A 443 15.25 3.78 -13.60
CA LYS A 443 15.47 4.68 -14.75
C LYS A 443 15.41 6.14 -14.29
N ALA A 444 16.12 7.01 -14.99
CA ALA A 444 16.05 8.44 -14.70
C ALA A 444 14.59 8.93 -14.77
N PRO A 445 14.11 9.70 -13.79
CA PRO A 445 12.74 10.19 -13.76
C PRO A 445 12.45 11.09 -14.96
N VAL A 446 11.36 10.76 -15.67
CA VAL A 446 10.76 11.60 -16.72
C VAL A 446 9.41 12.17 -16.25
N THR A 447 9.03 11.88 -15.00
CA THR A 447 7.72 12.17 -14.43
C THR A 447 7.58 13.65 -14.08
N THR A 448 6.46 14.25 -14.46
CA THR A 448 6.14 15.66 -14.17
C THR A 448 5.03 15.83 -13.13
N ASP A 449 4.44 14.72 -12.66
CA ASP A 449 3.31 14.72 -11.74
C ASP A 449 3.37 13.55 -10.74
N ILE A 450 2.65 13.72 -9.62
CA ILE A 450 2.62 12.77 -8.50
C ILE A 450 2.09 11.39 -8.92
N LYS A 451 1.04 11.34 -9.76
CA LYS A 451 0.44 10.07 -10.15
C LYS A 451 1.45 9.25 -10.96
N SER A 452 2.08 9.88 -11.95
CA SER A 452 3.12 9.24 -12.75
C SER A 452 4.32 8.82 -11.90
N MET A 453 4.68 9.55 -10.84
CA MET A 453 5.73 9.15 -9.90
C MET A 453 5.36 7.84 -9.19
N LEU A 454 4.14 7.73 -8.65
CA LEU A 454 3.66 6.54 -7.95
C LEU A 454 3.50 5.34 -8.91
N ASP A 455 2.97 5.57 -10.11
CA ASP A 455 2.77 4.54 -11.14
C ASP A 455 4.09 3.92 -11.63
N GLN A 456 5.21 4.67 -11.56
CA GLN A 456 6.52 4.23 -12.05
C GLN A 456 7.47 3.78 -10.93
N ALA A 457 7.11 4.01 -9.66
CA ALA A 457 7.92 3.59 -8.53
C ALA A 457 8.11 2.07 -8.54
N THR A 458 9.37 1.62 -8.54
CA THR A 458 9.68 0.18 -8.47
C THR A 458 10.36 -0.21 -7.16
N HIS A 459 10.81 0.78 -6.40
CA HIS A 459 11.47 0.60 -5.12
C HIS A 459 10.90 1.60 -4.12
N LEU A 460 10.78 1.18 -2.87
CA LEU A 460 10.45 2.08 -1.78
C LEU A 460 11.13 1.68 -0.48
N THR A 461 11.31 2.64 0.41
CA THR A 461 11.67 2.40 1.80
C THR A 461 10.81 3.30 2.67
N LYS A 462 10.36 2.78 3.80
CA LYS A 462 9.46 3.49 4.69
C LYS A 462 9.74 3.17 6.15
N SER A 463 9.29 4.06 7.02
CA SER A 463 9.23 3.88 8.46
C SER A 463 8.23 4.87 9.04
N ALA A 464 7.80 4.63 10.27
CA ALA A 464 6.86 5.49 10.96
C ALA A 464 7.20 5.69 12.42
N VAL A 465 6.63 6.75 12.97
CA VAL A 465 6.70 7.09 14.40
C VAL A 465 5.29 7.23 14.96
N HIS A 466 5.08 6.68 16.16
CA HIS A 466 3.83 6.86 16.89
C HIS A 466 3.80 8.24 17.55
N LEU A 467 2.68 8.93 17.42
CA LEU A 467 2.41 10.22 18.03
C LEU A 467 1.39 10.02 19.14
N GLN A 468 1.74 10.48 20.35
CA GLN A 468 0.81 10.55 21.47
C GLN A 468 0.43 12.02 21.68
N TYR A 469 -0.85 12.32 21.50
CA TYR A 469 -1.46 13.65 21.68
C TYR A 469 -2.08 13.81 23.05
#